data_AF-A0A510JHA6-F1
#
_entry.id   AF-A0A510JHA6-F1
#
_cell.length_a   1.000
_cell.length_b   1.000
_cell.length_c   1.000
_cell.angle_alpha   90.00
_cell.angle_beta   90.00
_cell.angle_gamma   90.00
#
_symmetry.space_group_name_H-M   'P 1'
#
loop_
_entity.id
_entity.type
_entity.pdbx_description
1 polymer ?
#
loop_
_entity_poly.entity_id
_entity_poly.type
_entity_poly.pdbx_seq_one_letter_code
_entity_poly.pdbx_strand_id
1 'polypeptide(L)'
;MKSKKKILIVVGAGGSVEVGYPLMNGLNEVIEFQLKNSNKNLFDLYLVIKNILNNKSDKKIKRLDKVIKELKEKSKKNLEKELEKLKNPILLEEIKDNKKFYNRIEKLKYRNNIYLIDKLKELKNLILRNDDLVKELEKIQRVLTNEDFSFEQSISFLRNYLFQKQEHKLGLYIEEIKNFTNFEEIAFVCLKLSSYLRNNNDTPLMDEIFSIKNSDKLRGYSSDDFQELYKKIAEIVTRRLSSIIATDVLNVEQEEKQRKTNRQNIEKFYKSLCENFEIGIITTNYDPLLNEIFSDFFVGFNKEDGEFLKKEILFRKKWEFLYHVHGSIHNRIINDKIIWDKSIPNDLSKPINENVSYLKEKRDAGEYVIRQSIVIGYDKQQQIMYDPFKTFFSKLVSIVSEAEGVIFIGCGFNDIHLNATFEDFRDKEKKKVIVIDWFENWKDENGTIQTDKLEHDLERYKKFHSCFGLKYMSTKSQEGEVEYHTKNENPDNINYETIIYKLGLVAATKHIDEIIEFLNDKN
;
A
#
# COMPACT_ATOMS: atom_id res chain seq x y z
N MET A 1 -16.59 -29.67 25.62
CA MET A 1 -16.14 -28.36 25.10
C MET A 1 -16.57 -28.26 23.65
N LYS A 2 -17.20 -27.15 23.24
CA LYS A 2 -17.48 -26.88 21.83
C LYS A 2 -16.14 -26.61 21.13
N SER A 3 -15.90 -27.16 19.94
CA SER A 3 -14.69 -26.78 19.18
C SER A 3 -14.77 -25.29 18.84
N LYS A 4 -13.63 -24.60 18.92
CA LYS A 4 -13.52 -23.21 18.48
C LYS A 4 -13.75 -23.14 16.97
N LYS A 5 -14.34 -22.06 16.47
CA LYS A 5 -14.50 -21.86 15.02
C LYS A 5 -13.13 -21.63 14.38
N LYS A 6 -12.96 -22.11 13.14
CA LYS A 6 -11.77 -21.86 12.32
C LYS A 6 -11.87 -20.52 11.61
N ILE A 7 -11.02 -19.56 11.98
CA ILE A 7 -11.01 -18.22 11.39
C ILE A 7 -9.70 -17.99 10.65
N LEU A 8 -9.81 -17.66 9.36
CA LEU A 8 -8.68 -17.34 8.51
C LEU A 8 -8.39 -15.85 8.59
N ILE A 9 -7.14 -15.48 8.85
CA ILE A 9 -6.70 -14.09 8.78
C ILE A 9 -5.78 -13.94 7.56
N VAL A 10 -6.13 -13.01 6.68
CA VAL A 10 -5.30 -12.64 5.53
C VAL A 10 -4.73 -11.25 5.78
N VAL A 11 -3.40 -11.14 5.83
CA VAL A 11 -2.71 -9.89 6.14
C VAL A 11 -1.91 -9.42 4.93
N GLY A 12 -2.15 -8.18 4.52
CA GLY A 12 -1.41 -7.49 3.47
C GLY A 12 -0.55 -6.35 4.03
N ALA A 13 0.18 -5.68 3.13
CA ALA A 13 1.21 -4.70 3.51
C ALA A 13 0.69 -3.57 4.40
N GLY A 14 -0.60 -3.22 4.29
CA GLY A 14 -1.23 -2.21 5.14
C GLY A 14 -1.31 -2.62 6.62
N GLY A 15 -1.29 -3.92 6.94
CA GLY A 15 -1.48 -4.44 8.30
C GLY A 15 -0.33 -4.17 9.27
N SER A 16 0.83 -3.77 8.76
CA SER A 16 2.04 -3.48 9.55
C SER A 16 2.41 -1.98 9.57
N VAL A 17 1.66 -1.12 8.88
CA VAL A 17 2.02 0.30 8.69
C VAL A 17 1.95 1.09 9.99
N GLU A 18 0.90 0.87 10.78
CA GLU A 18 0.64 1.62 12.00
C GLU A 18 1.61 1.30 13.14
N VAL A 19 2.48 0.29 12.98
CA VAL A 19 3.59 -0.01 13.89
C VAL A 19 4.96 0.42 13.34
N GLY A 20 5.00 1.05 12.16
CA GLY A 20 6.21 1.68 11.61
C GLY A 20 6.84 0.97 10.41
N TYR A 21 6.25 -0.12 9.90
CA TYR A 21 6.73 -0.72 8.64
C TYR A 21 6.24 0.12 7.43
N PRO A 22 7.08 0.35 6.42
CA PRO A 22 6.71 1.16 5.27
C PRO A 22 5.73 0.42 4.37
N LEU A 23 4.82 1.17 3.74
CA LEU A 23 4.15 0.72 2.52
C LEU A 23 5.21 0.45 1.43
N MET A 24 4.93 -0.46 0.50
CA MET A 24 5.87 -0.81 -0.57
C MET A 24 6.33 0.41 -1.38
N ASN A 25 5.44 1.36 -1.68
CA ASN A 25 5.81 2.60 -2.37
C ASN A 25 6.84 3.46 -1.59
N GLY A 26 6.89 3.34 -0.27
CA GLY A 26 7.87 4.03 0.59
C GLY A 26 9.28 3.48 0.52
N LEU A 27 9.51 2.35 -0.17
CA LEU A 27 10.85 1.76 -0.35
C LEU A 27 11.61 2.30 -1.57
N ASN A 28 10.93 3.03 -2.47
CA ASN A 28 11.54 3.57 -3.70
C ASN A 28 12.78 4.43 -3.42
N GLU A 29 12.68 5.36 -2.45
CA GLU A 29 13.77 6.27 -2.10
C GLU A 29 14.97 5.53 -1.50
N VAL A 30 14.69 4.51 -0.67
CA VAL A 30 15.72 3.67 -0.07
C VAL A 30 16.47 2.89 -1.15
N ILE A 31 15.75 2.33 -2.13
CA ILE A 31 16.33 1.62 -3.26
C ILE A 31 17.23 2.56 -4.07
N GLU A 32 16.72 3.74 -4.44
CA GLU A 32 17.50 4.73 -5.19
C GLU A 32 18.77 5.16 -4.44
N PHE A 33 18.64 5.47 -3.16
CA PHE A 33 19.78 5.85 -2.32
C PHE A 33 20.84 4.74 -2.22
N GLN A 34 20.41 3.51 -1.95
CA GLN A 34 21.31 2.37 -1.81
C GLN A 34 21.98 2.00 -3.14
N LEU A 35 21.23 2.01 -4.25
CA LEU A 35 21.78 1.77 -5.59
C LEU A 35 22.82 2.83 -5.96
N LYS A 36 22.50 4.11 -5.75
CA LYS A 36 23.40 5.23 -6.04
C LYS A 36 24.75 5.11 -5.33
N ASN A 37 24.74 4.61 -4.10
CA ASN A 37 25.94 4.48 -3.28
C ASN A 37 26.68 3.14 -3.48
N SER A 38 26.01 2.09 -3.96
CA SER A 38 26.60 0.74 -4.07
C SER A 38 26.99 0.34 -5.49
N ASN A 39 26.20 0.70 -6.51
CA ASN A 39 26.46 0.33 -7.90
C ASN A 39 25.85 1.37 -8.87
N LYS A 40 26.71 2.25 -9.41
CA LYS A 40 26.30 3.32 -10.32
C LYS A 40 25.64 2.80 -11.59
N ASN A 41 26.12 1.70 -12.17
CA ASN A 41 25.55 1.15 -13.40
C ASN A 41 24.11 0.66 -13.19
N LEU A 42 23.85 -0.01 -12.06
CA LEU A 42 22.50 -0.45 -11.69
C LEU A 42 21.58 0.73 -11.35
N PHE A 43 22.12 1.77 -10.71
CA PHE A 43 21.37 3.01 -10.47
C PHE A 43 20.96 3.70 -11.77
N ASP A 44 21.87 3.82 -12.73
CA ASP A 44 21.59 4.41 -14.04
C ASP A 44 20.53 3.59 -14.79
N LEU A 45 20.63 2.25 -14.78
CA LEU A 45 19.62 1.36 -15.35
C LEU A 45 18.24 1.55 -14.70
N TYR A 46 18.20 1.60 -13.37
CA TYR A 46 16.98 1.83 -12.60
C TYR A 46 16.32 3.14 -13.01
N LEU A 47 17.08 4.23 -13.12
CA LEU A 47 16.57 5.53 -13.54
C LEU A 47 16.07 5.52 -14.99
N VAL A 48 16.77 4.84 -15.90
CA VAL A 48 16.31 4.72 -17.29
C VAL A 48 14.96 4.04 -17.36
N ILE A 49 14.80 2.90 -16.67
CA ILE A 49 13.52 2.16 -16.63
C ILE A 49 12.43 3.05 -16.01
N LYS A 50 12.70 3.64 -14.84
CA LYS A 50 11.76 4.53 -14.15
C LYS A 50 11.29 5.69 -15.04
N ASN A 51 12.21 6.32 -15.76
CA ASN A 51 11.90 7.44 -16.66
C ASN A 51 11.06 7.00 -17.85
N ILE A 52 11.31 5.82 -18.43
CA ILE A 52 10.48 5.30 -19.52
C ILE A 52 9.06 5.02 -18.99
N LEU A 53 8.94 4.37 -17.83
CA LEU A 53 7.65 4.08 -17.19
C LEU A 53 6.87 5.35 -16.84
N ASN A 54 7.54 6.40 -16.36
CA ASN A 54 6.95 7.71 -16.07
C ASN A 54 6.34 8.37 -17.32
N ASN A 55 6.93 8.16 -18.50
CA ASN A 55 6.56 8.83 -19.74
C ASN A 55 5.52 8.11 -20.60
N LYS A 56 5.03 6.92 -20.20
CA LYS A 56 3.92 6.26 -20.91
C LYS A 56 2.65 7.11 -20.86
N SER A 57 2.05 7.42 -22.01
CA SER A 57 0.93 8.38 -22.16
C SER A 57 -0.17 8.20 -21.11
N ASP A 58 -0.71 7.00 -20.99
CA ASP A 58 -1.88 6.73 -20.14
C ASP A 58 -1.56 6.82 -18.65
N LYS A 59 -0.29 6.56 -18.27
CA LYS A 59 0.20 6.69 -16.89
C LYS A 59 0.67 8.11 -16.61
N LYS A 60 1.27 8.80 -17.58
CA LYS A 60 1.72 10.19 -17.50
C LYS A 60 0.56 11.09 -17.13
N ILE A 61 -0.57 10.99 -17.83
CA ILE A 61 -1.77 11.80 -17.57
C ILE A 61 -2.28 11.54 -16.15
N LYS A 62 -2.52 10.27 -15.79
CA LYS A 62 -2.99 9.90 -14.43
C LYS A 62 -2.06 10.38 -13.32
N ARG A 63 -0.75 10.30 -13.52
CA ARG A 63 0.26 10.75 -12.55
C ARG A 63 0.30 12.26 -12.44
N LEU A 64 0.26 12.98 -13.56
CA LEU A 64 0.20 14.43 -13.58
C LEU A 64 -1.08 14.95 -12.91
N ASP A 65 -2.22 14.32 -13.20
CA ASP A 65 -3.49 14.64 -12.56
C ASP A 65 -3.40 14.46 -11.04
N LYS A 66 -2.75 13.38 -10.58
CA LYS A 66 -2.52 13.13 -9.16
C LYS A 66 -1.64 14.20 -8.50
N VAL A 67 -0.52 14.60 -9.12
CA VAL A 67 0.33 15.70 -8.62
C VAL A 67 -0.49 16.97 -8.47
N ILE A 68 -1.24 17.34 -9.51
CA ILE A 68 -1.99 18.58 -9.53
C ILE A 68 -3.12 18.54 -8.48
N LYS A 69 -3.79 17.39 -8.31
CA LYS A 69 -4.78 17.18 -7.24
C LYS A 69 -4.16 17.40 -5.85
N GLU A 70 -3.03 16.76 -5.57
CA GLU A 70 -2.33 16.89 -4.28
C GLU A 70 -1.83 18.32 -4.02
N LEU A 71 -1.34 19.03 -5.05
CA LEU A 71 -0.96 20.43 -4.93
C LEU A 71 -2.15 21.33 -4.56
N LYS A 72 -3.31 21.13 -5.21
CA LYS A 72 -4.54 21.87 -4.89
C LYS A 72 -4.96 21.62 -3.44
N GLU A 73 -4.97 20.37 -2.99
CA GLU A 73 -5.33 20.00 -1.62
C GLU A 73 -4.36 20.56 -0.58
N LYS A 74 -3.04 20.47 -0.84
CA LYS A 74 -2.02 21.02 0.06
C LYS A 74 -2.14 22.54 0.15
N SER A 75 -2.41 23.20 -0.98
CA SER A 75 -2.67 24.63 -1.05
C SER A 75 -3.88 25.02 -0.18
N LYS A 76 -4.99 24.28 -0.30
CA LYS A 76 -6.20 24.50 0.50
C LYS A 76 -5.96 24.24 1.99
N LYS A 77 -5.29 23.15 2.36
CA LYS A 77 -4.93 22.83 3.76
C LYS A 77 -4.02 23.88 4.39
N ASN A 78 -3.08 24.45 3.64
CA ASN A 78 -2.23 25.54 4.12
C ASN A 78 -3.07 26.79 4.43
N LEU A 79 -4.04 27.11 3.58
CA LEU A 79 -4.99 28.19 3.81
C LEU A 79 -5.84 27.93 5.06
N GLU A 80 -6.40 26.73 5.20
CA GLU A 80 -7.19 26.31 6.37
C GLU A 80 -6.40 26.44 7.69
N LYS A 81 -5.11 26.05 7.72
CA LYS A 81 -4.26 26.23 8.89
C LYS A 81 -4.01 27.70 9.25
N GLU A 82 -3.82 28.57 8.27
CA GLU A 82 -3.68 30.01 8.53
C GLU A 82 -5.00 30.62 9.03
N LEU A 83 -6.14 30.08 8.57
CA LEU A 83 -7.47 30.46 9.03
C LEU A 83 -7.79 29.98 10.45
N GLU A 84 -7.37 28.77 10.81
CA GLU A 84 -7.60 28.18 12.13
C GLU A 84 -6.94 28.98 13.26
N LYS A 85 -5.77 29.58 12.99
CA LYS A 85 -5.10 30.53 13.89
C LYS A 85 -5.97 31.73 14.29
N LEU A 86 -6.99 32.05 13.50
CA LEU A 86 -7.86 33.21 13.68
C LEU A 86 -9.20 32.86 14.37
N LYS A 87 -9.51 31.56 14.57
CA LYS A 87 -10.70 31.05 15.29
C LYS A 87 -12.05 31.71 14.92
N ASN A 88 -12.39 31.92 13.63
CA ASN A 88 -13.73 32.41 13.29
C ASN A 88 -14.25 32.01 11.88
N PRO A 89 -15.16 31.02 11.78
CA PRO A 89 -15.78 30.58 10.53
C PRO A 89 -16.70 31.62 9.85
N ILE A 90 -17.35 32.49 10.61
CA ILE A 90 -18.28 33.51 10.09
C ILE A 90 -17.52 34.53 9.23
N LEU A 91 -16.30 34.86 9.67
CA LEU A 91 -15.41 35.79 8.98
C LEU A 91 -15.01 35.30 7.59
N LEU A 92 -14.91 33.99 7.39
CA LEU A 92 -14.59 33.39 6.10
C LEU A 92 -15.70 33.55 5.08
N GLU A 93 -16.94 33.29 5.50
CA GLU A 93 -18.12 33.45 4.67
C GLU A 93 -18.32 34.92 4.27
N GLU A 94 -18.09 35.83 5.22
CA GLU A 94 -18.11 37.27 4.97
C GLU A 94 -17.00 37.73 4.01
N ILE A 95 -15.82 37.10 4.00
CA ILE A 95 -14.73 37.46 3.08
C ILE A 95 -15.02 36.98 1.66
N LYS A 96 -15.66 35.81 1.51
CA LYS A 96 -16.13 35.30 0.21
C LYS A 96 -17.26 36.17 -0.36
N ASP A 97 -18.13 36.70 0.50
CA ASP A 97 -19.16 37.67 0.12
C ASP A 97 -18.61 39.10 0.14
N ASN A 98 -18.17 39.58 -1.03
CA ASN A 98 -17.60 40.92 -1.20
C ASN A 98 -18.43 42.03 -0.52
N LYS A 99 -19.76 41.97 -0.57
CA LYS A 99 -20.62 42.99 0.02
C LYS A 99 -20.55 42.98 1.54
N LYS A 100 -20.60 41.79 2.17
CA LYS A 100 -20.45 41.65 3.63
C LYS A 100 -19.05 42.06 4.10
N PHE A 101 -18.00 41.68 3.38
CA PHE A 101 -16.62 42.06 3.69
C PHE A 101 -16.45 43.58 3.80
N TYR A 102 -16.86 44.33 2.76
CA TYR A 102 -16.68 45.78 2.73
C TYR A 102 -17.48 46.47 3.83
N ASN A 103 -18.71 46.03 4.09
CA ASN A 103 -19.53 46.54 5.19
C ASN A 103 -18.84 46.36 6.55
N ARG A 104 -18.14 45.24 6.77
CA ARG A 104 -17.41 45.00 8.03
C ARG A 104 -16.17 45.86 8.15
N ILE A 105 -15.40 46.01 7.08
CA ILE A 105 -14.25 46.92 7.02
C ILE A 105 -14.69 48.35 7.32
N GLU A 106 -15.81 48.79 6.76
CA GLU A 106 -16.39 50.12 7.00
C GLU A 106 -16.79 50.32 8.48
N LYS A 107 -17.50 49.36 9.08
CA LYS A 107 -17.81 49.40 10.52
C LYS A 107 -16.56 49.44 11.41
N LEU A 108 -15.51 48.72 11.05
CA LEU A 108 -14.25 48.71 11.80
C LEU A 108 -13.47 50.02 11.65
N LYS A 109 -13.57 50.69 10.48
CA LYS A 109 -13.01 52.04 10.28
C LYS A 109 -13.66 53.04 11.23
N TYR A 110 -14.99 53.02 11.36
CA TYR A 110 -15.69 53.86 12.34
C TYR A 110 -15.26 53.61 13.79
N ARG A 111 -14.77 52.40 14.10
CA ARG A 111 -14.28 52.01 15.42
C ARG A 111 -12.75 52.15 15.57
N ASN A 112 -12.04 52.76 14.61
CA ASN A 112 -10.58 52.95 14.58
C ASN A 112 -9.75 51.66 14.81
N ASN A 113 -10.24 50.49 14.40
CA ASN A 113 -9.53 49.22 14.62
C ASN A 113 -8.62 48.84 13.43
N ILE A 114 -7.56 49.63 13.23
CA ILE A 114 -6.66 49.57 12.06
C ILE A 114 -5.98 48.20 11.93
N TYR A 115 -5.48 47.64 13.04
CA TYR A 115 -4.83 46.33 13.06
C TYR A 115 -5.73 45.21 12.51
N LEU A 116 -7.00 45.20 12.91
CA LEU A 116 -7.96 44.19 12.44
C LEU A 116 -8.33 44.39 10.97
N ILE A 117 -8.44 45.65 10.51
CA ILE A 117 -8.69 45.97 9.10
C ILE A 117 -7.56 45.42 8.21
N ASP A 118 -6.31 45.62 8.62
CA ASP A 118 -5.16 45.15 7.84
C ASP A 118 -5.09 43.62 7.81
N LYS A 119 -5.36 42.96 8.95
CA LYS A 119 -5.48 41.49 9.01
C LYS A 119 -6.57 40.94 8.11
N LEU A 120 -7.74 41.59 8.03
CA LEU A 120 -8.84 41.16 7.16
C LEU A 120 -8.54 41.33 5.67
N LYS A 121 -7.86 42.43 5.30
CA LYS A 121 -7.40 42.64 3.92
C LYS A 121 -6.32 41.65 3.53
N GLU A 122 -5.35 41.41 4.41
CA GLU A 122 -4.31 40.38 4.24
C GLU A 122 -4.95 39.01 3.99
N LEU A 123 -5.98 38.67 4.78
CA LEU A 123 -6.68 37.41 4.65
C LEU A 123 -7.50 37.28 3.36
N LYS A 124 -8.22 38.34 2.97
CA LYS A 124 -8.93 38.37 1.68
C LYS A 124 -7.97 38.17 0.51
N ASN A 125 -6.80 38.83 0.57
CA ASN A 125 -5.76 38.67 -0.45
C ASN A 125 -5.21 37.24 -0.49
N LEU A 126 -5.02 36.59 0.67
CA LEU A 126 -4.58 35.19 0.75
C LEU A 126 -5.60 34.23 0.12
N ILE A 127 -6.89 34.39 0.43
CA ILE A 127 -7.96 33.57 -0.14
C ILE A 127 -8.02 33.72 -1.67
N LEU A 128 -7.98 34.96 -2.16
CA LEU A 128 -7.99 35.23 -3.61
C LEU A 128 -6.78 34.62 -4.32
N ARG A 129 -5.57 34.77 -3.76
CA ARG A 129 -4.35 34.15 -4.30
C ARG A 129 -4.47 32.63 -4.40
N ASN A 130 -5.08 31.99 -3.40
CA ASN A 130 -5.29 30.55 -3.37
C ASN A 130 -6.23 30.08 -4.50
N ASP A 131 -7.39 30.74 -4.64
CA ASP A 131 -8.36 30.46 -5.69
C ASP A 131 -7.77 30.66 -7.09
N ASP A 132 -6.99 31.73 -7.27
CA ASP A 132 -6.32 32.01 -8.54
C ASP A 132 -5.28 30.94 -8.86
N LEU A 133 -4.46 30.51 -7.89
CA LEU A 133 -3.50 29.43 -8.08
C LEU A 133 -4.18 28.12 -8.47
N VAL A 134 -5.29 27.75 -7.83
CA VAL A 134 -6.06 26.53 -8.17
C VAL A 134 -6.56 26.58 -9.62
N LYS A 135 -7.14 27.71 -10.04
CA LYS A 135 -7.59 27.92 -11.43
C LYS A 135 -6.44 27.91 -12.43
N GLU A 136 -5.29 28.47 -12.06
CA GLU A 136 -4.09 28.46 -12.90
C GLU A 136 -3.53 27.05 -13.07
N LEU A 137 -3.47 26.26 -12.00
CA LEU A 137 -3.08 24.85 -12.05
C LEU A 137 -4.01 24.02 -12.95
N GLU A 138 -5.31 24.32 -13.00
CA GLU A 138 -6.25 23.68 -13.94
C GLU A 138 -5.95 24.01 -15.40
N LYS A 139 -5.57 25.25 -15.69
CA LYS A 139 -5.16 25.64 -17.04
C LYS A 139 -3.87 24.93 -17.42
N ILE A 140 -2.89 24.89 -16.51
CA ILE A 140 -1.61 24.21 -16.72
C ILE A 140 -1.82 22.72 -16.94
N GLN A 141 -2.70 22.08 -16.16
CA GLN A 141 -3.07 20.67 -16.34
C GLN A 141 -3.50 20.39 -17.78
N ARG A 142 -4.40 21.21 -18.33
CA ARG A 142 -4.88 21.06 -19.71
C ARG A 142 -3.75 21.19 -20.73
N VAL A 143 -2.83 22.13 -20.54
CA VAL A 143 -1.68 22.34 -21.43
C VAL A 143 -0.72 21.16 -21.38
N LEU A 144 -0.29 20.76 -20.17
CA LEU A 144 0.68 19.67 -19.99
C LEU A 144 0.15 18.29 -20.41
N THR A 145 -1.17 18.13 -20.47
CA THR A 145 -1.86 16.93 -20.94
C THR A 145 -1.95 16.88 -22.47
N ASN A 146 -2.09 18.03 -23.12
CA ASN A 146 -2.28 18.13 -24.58
C ASN A 146 -0.98 18.26 -25.37
N GLU A 147 0.13 18.58 -24.71
CA GLU A 147 1.44 18.84 -25.32
C GLU A 147 2.43 17.68 -25.09
N ASP A 148 3.38 17.51 -26.02
CA ASP A 148 4.42 16.46 -26.03
C ASP A 148 5.55 16.69 -24.99
N PHE A 149 5.22 17.11 -23.77
CA PHE A 149 6.19 17.17 -22.68
C PHE A 149 6.44 15.78 -22.08
N SER A 150 7.67 15.45 -21.72
CA SER A 150 7.93 14.33 -20.80
C SER A 150 7.39 14.67 -19.40
N PHE A 151 7.07 13.65 -18.59
CA PHE A 151 6.64 13.81 -17.20
C PHE A 151 7.65 14.67 -16.40
N GLU A 152 8.95 14.43 -16.55
CA GLU A 152 9.98 15.23 -15.89
C GLU A 152 9.98 16.70 -16.33
N GLN A 153 9.73 16.98 -17.62
CA GLN A 153 9.57 18.36 -18.10
C GLN A 153 8.32 19.01 -17.52
N SER A 154 7.21 18.27 -17.43
CA SER A 154 5.97 18.75 -16.81
C SER A 154 6.18 19.07 -15.32
N ILE A 155 6.86 18.20 -14.58
CA ILE A 155 7.21 18.42 -13.17
C ILE A 155 8.14 19.62 -12.99
N SER A 156 9.18 19.73 -13.82
CA SER A 156 10.12 20.86 -13.79
C SER A 156 9.41 22.19 -14.09
N PHE A 157 8.50 22.19 -15.08
CA PHE A 157 7.67 23.36 -15.39
C PHE A 157 6.81 23.78 -14.21
N LEU A 158 6.06 22.85 -13.61
CA LEU A 158 5.21 23.11 -12.45
C LEU A 158 6.00 23.66 -11.26
N ARG A 159 7.17 23.08 -10.99
CA ARG A 159 8.06 23.52 -9.92
C ARG A 159 8.54 24.94 -10.15
N ASN A 160 9.06 25.24 -11.34
CA ASN A 160 9.53 26.58 -11.70
C ASN A 160 8.39 27.61 -11.65
N TYR A 161 7.21 27.23 -12.12
CA TYR A 161 6.01 28.06 -12.07
C TYR A 161 5.62 28.43 -10.62
N LEU A 162 5.58 27.46 -9.71
CA LEU A 162 5.28 27.71 -8.30
C LEU A 162 6.32 28.61 -7.64
N PHE A 163 7.61 28.42 -7.95
CA PHE A 163 8.66 29.31 -7.45
C PHE A 163 8.51 30.75 -7.96
N GLN A 164 8.15 30.94 -9.23
CA GLN A 164 7.86 32.28 -9.77
C GLN A 164 6.65 32.93 -9.08
N LYS A 165 5.68 32.13 -8.64
CA LYS A 165 4.51 32.59 -7.85
C LYS A 165 4.81 32.76 -6.36
N GLN A 166 6.07 32.61 -5.93
CA GLN A 166 6.50 32.66 -4.52
C GLN A 166 5.89 31.55 -3.65
N GLU A 167 5.36 30.49 -4.27
CA GLU A 167 4.81 29.31 -3.60
C GLU A 167 5.90 28.28 -3.31
N HIS A 168 6.98 28.70 -2.65
CA HIS A 168 8.19 27.89 -2.43
C HIS A 168 7.88 26.56 -1.72
N LYS A 169 6.97 26.56 -0.75
CA LYS A 169 6.56 25.35 -0.02
C LYS A 169 5.90 24.32 -0.93
N LEU A 170 5.04 24.77 -1.86
CA LEU A 170 4.41 23.89 -2.83
C LEU A 170 5.41 23.42 -3.88
N GLY A 171 6.33 24.29 -4.32
CA GLY A 171 7.41 23.93 -5.24
C GLY A 171 8.34 22.84 -4.69
N LEU A 172 8.62 22.85 -3.38
CA LEU A 172 9.35 21.78 -2.69
C LEU A 172 8.50 20.52 -2.54
N TYR A 173 7.21 20.66 -2.21
CA TYR A 173 6.29 19.54 -2.05
C TYR A 173 6.15 18.69 -3.32
N ILE A 174 6.28 19.29 -4.52
CA ILE A 174 6.33 18.54 -5.79
C ILE A 174 7.39 17.43 -5.76
N GLU A 175 8.56 17.68 -5.18
CA GLU A 175 9.65 16.71 -5.14
C GLU A 175 9.31 15.50 -4.26
N GLU A 176 8.45 15.68 -3.25
CA GLU A 176 7.95 14.61 -2.37
C GLU A 176 6.91 13.73 -3.08
N ILE A 177 6.06 14.34 -3.93
CA ILE A 177 4.90 13.66 -4.50
C ILE A 177 5.11 13.14 -5.92
N LYS A 178 6.18 13.53 -6.63
CA LYS A 178 6.40 13.15 -8.04
C LYS A 178 6.70 11.67 -8.28
N ASN A 179 7.05 10.90 -7.25
CA ASN A 179 7.51 9.52 -7.36
C ASN A 179 6.34 8.52 -7.38
N PHE A 180 5.72 8.34 -8.54
CA PHE A 180 4.59 7.39 -8.70
C PHE A 180 4.95 6.03 -9.29
N THR A 181 6.16 5.87 -9.83
CA THR A 181 6.60 4.56 -10.31
C THR A 181 7.05 3.73 -9.11
N ASN A 182 6.27 2.70 -8.81
CA ASN A 182 6.58 1.72 -7.76
C ASN A 182 7.75 0.83 -8.22
N PHE A 183 8.71 0.54 -7.34
CA PHE A 183 9.80 -0.39 -7.60
C PHE A 183 9.30 -1.76 -8.06
N GLU A 184 8.09 -2.19 -7.65
CA GLU A 184 7.47 -3.44 -8.13
C GLU A 184 7.28 -3.43 -9.65
N GLU A 185 6.95 -2.27 -10.24
CA GLU A 185 6.84 -2.11 -11.69
C GLU A 185 8.21 -2.20 -12.36
N ILE A 186 9.23 -1.60 -11.76
CA ILE A 186 10.62 -1.67 -12.25
C ILE A 186 11.16 -3.09 -12.16
N ALA A 187 10.93 -3.77 -11.03
CA ALA A 187 11.30 -5.16 -10.80
C ALA A 187 10.63 -6.09 -11.83
N PHE A 188 9.35 -5.87 -12.12
CA PHE A 188 8.62 -6.58 -13.16
C PHE A 188 9.26 -6.40 -14.56
N VAL A 189 9.60 -5.15 -14.93
CA VAL A 189 10.31 -4.88 -16.20
C VAL A 189 11.65 -5.59 -16.26
N CYS A 190 12.43 -5.55 -15.18
CA CYS A 190 13.71 -6.26 -15.11
C CYS A 190 13.54 -7.77 -15.33
N LEU A 191 12.56 -8.38 -14.69
CA LEU A 191 12.25 -9.80 -14.81
C LEU A 191 11.91 -10.18 -16.25
N LYS A 192 11.02 -9.41 -16.90
CA LYS A 192 10.58 -9.67 -18.28
C LYS A 192 11.68 -9.41 -19.31
N LEU A 193 12.45 -8.32 -19.17
CA LEU A 193 13.56 -8.01 -20.09
C LEU A 193 14.71 -9.00 -19.96
N SER A 194 15.04 -9.42 -18.73
CA SER A 194 16.03 -10.49 -18.51
C SER A 194 15.60 -11.78 -19.21
N SER A 195 14.36 -12.22 -18.98
CA SER A 195 13.78 -13.41 -19.60
C SER A 195 13.79 -13.37 -21.14
N TYR A 196 13.37 -12.24 -21.72
CA TYR A 196 13.30 -12.04 -23.16
C TYR A 196 14.67 -12.10 -23.84
N LEU A 197 15.65 -11.38 -23.28
CA LEU A 197 17.02 -11.35 -23.82
C LEU A 197 17.71 -12.71 -23.71
N ARG A 198 17.38 -13.50 -22.69
CA ARG A 198 17.95 -14.85 -22.49
C ARG A 198 17.41 -15.88 -23.49
N ASN A 199 16.20 -15.71 -24.02
CA ASN A 199 15.58 -16.60 -25.00
C ASN A 199 15.76 -16.13 -26.45
N ASN A 200 16.85 -15.43 -26.78
CA ASN A 200 17.06 -14.90 -28.13
C ASN A 200 15.88 -14.07 -28.68
N ASN A 201 15.10 -13.43 -27.80
CA ASN A 201 13.89 -12.66 -28.13
C ASN A 201 12.66 -13.50 -28.55
N ASP A 202 12.65 -14.81 -28.32
CA ASP A 202 11.53 -15.70 -28.69
C ASP A 202 10.37 -15.68 -27.68
N THR A 203 10.60 -15.12 -26.49
CA THR A 203 9.55 -14.98 -25.47
C THR A 203 8.54 -13.91 -25.90
N PRO A 204 7.23 -14.19 -25.93
CA PRO A 204 6.21 -13.16 -26.16
C PRO A 204 6.37 -12.04 -25.14
N LEU A 205 6.58 -10.83 -25.63
CA LEU A 205 6.72 -9.65 -24.80
C LEU A 205 5.47 -8.80 -24.99
N MET A 206 4.85 -8.36 -23.89
CA MET A 206 3.76 -7.39 -23.99
C MET A 206 4.27 -6.16 -24.76
N ASP A 207 3.46 -5.58 -25.65
CA ASP A 207 3.82 -4.40 -26.46
C ASP A 207 4.38 -3.26 -25.59
N GLU A 208 3.84 -3.16 -24.38
CA GLU A 208 4.26 -2.26 -23.33
C GLU A 208 5.71 -2.45 -22.83
N ILE A 209 6.24 -3.66 -22.84
CA ILE A 209 7.63 -3.95 -22.45
C ILE A 209 8.52 -3.93 -23.70
N PHE A 210 7.95 -4.23 -24.88
CA PHE A 210 8.66 -4.17 -26.16
C PHE A 210 9.03 -2.74 -26.54
N SER A 211 8.08 -1.82 -26.37
CA SER A 211 8.31 -0.38 -26.47
C SER A 211 9.38 0.12 -25.50
N ILE A 212 9.45 -0.44 -24.28
CA ILE A 212 10.53 -0.13 -23.33
C ILE A 212 11.86 -0.61 -23.87
N LYS A 213 11.99 -1.88 -24.28
CA LYS A 213 13.25 -2.45 -24.78
C LYS A 213 13.80 -1.72 -26.00
N ASN A 214 12.92 -1.31 -26.92
CA ASN A 214 13.31 -0.62 -28.15
C ASN A 214 13.72 0.84 -27.96
N SER A 215 13.61 1.37 -26.74
CA SER A 215 14.21 2.65 -26.38
C SER A 215 15.72 2.60 -26.62
N ASP A 216 16.25 3.57 -27.37
CA ASP A 216 17.71 3.71 -27.59
C ASP A 216 18.50 3.71 -26.28
N LYS A 217 17.86 4.18 -25.20
CA LYS A 217 18.42 4.26 -23.85
C LYS A 217 18.70 2.89 -23.21
N LEU A 218 18.13 1.79 -23.73
CA LEU A 218 18.31 0.43 -23.21
C LEU A 218 19.12 -0.50 -24.14
N ARG A 219 19.72 0.04 -25.22
CA ARG A 219 20.48 -0.75 -26.21
C ARG A 219 21.80 -1.32 -25.67
N GLY A 220 22.33 -0.79 -24.57
CA GLY A 220 23.60 -1.24 -23.97
C GLY A 220 23.47 -2.26 -22.84
N TYR A 221 22.26 -2.57 -22.37
CA TYR A 221 22.05 -3.47 -21.23
C TYR A 221 21.73 -4.90 -21.68
N SER A 222 22.40 -5.86 -21.03
CA SER A 222 22.30 -7.30 -21.23
C SER A 222 21.24 -7.94 -20.31
N SER A 223 20.95 -9.23 -20.53
CA SER A 223 20.09 -10.03 -19.64
C SER A 223 20.57 -10.01 -18.18
N ASP A 224 21.89 -10.03 -17.99
CA ASP A 224 22.50 -10.13 -16.67
C ASP A 224 22.36 -8.82 -15.89
N ASP A 225 22.42 -7.67 -16.56
CA ASP A 225 22.21 -6.36 -15.92
C ASP A 225 20.80 -6.24 -15.31
N PHE A 226 19.77 -6.66 -16.06
CA PHE A 226 18.40 -6.67 -15.56
C PHE A 226 18.22 -7.68 -14.43
N GLN A 227 18.85 -8.86 -14.53
CA GLN A 227 18.82 -9.87 -13.48
C GLN A 227 19.49 -9.39 -12.19
N GLU A 228 20.64 -8.73 -12.30
CA GLU A 228 21.38 -8.16 -11.18
C GLU A 228 20.59 -7.02 -10.52
N LEU A 229 19.99 -6.12 -11.31
CA LEU A 229 19.13 -5.06 -10.78
C LEU A 229 17.95 -5.64 -9.99
N TYR A 230 17.25 -6.64 -10.54
CA TYR A 230 16.13 -7.30 -9.87
C TYR A 230 16.56 -7.94 -8.53
N LYS A 231 17.67 -8.68 -8.52
CA LYS A 231 18.26 -9.26 -7.31
C LYS A 231 18.61 -8.18 -6.27
N LYS A 232 19.21 -7.08 -6.72
CA LYS A 232 19.64 -6.00 -5.83
C LYS A 232 18.47 -5.27 -5.20
N ILE A 233 17.38 -5.06 -5.95
CA ILE A 233 16.13 -4.51 -5.42
C ILE A 233 15.59 -5.42 -4.31
N ALA A 234 15.47 -6.74 -4.55
CA ALA A 234 15.01 -7.68 -3.54
C ALA A 234 15.89 -7.66 -2.29
N GLU A 235 17.22 -7.65 -2.46
CA GLU A 235 18.20 -7.55 -1.36
C GLU A 235 18.02 -6.27 -0.53
N ILE A 236 17.87 -5.12 -1.16
CA ILE A 236 17.67 -3.83 -0.48
C ILE A 236 16.35 -3.85 0.31
N VAL A 237 15.27 -4.36 -0.29
CA VAL A 237 13.96 -4.48 0.37
C VAL A 237 14.06 -5.36 1.62
N THR A 238 14.63 -6.56 1.50
CA THR A 238 14.81 -7.49 2.62
C THR A 238 15.63 -6.88 3.75
N ARG A 239 16.75 -6.24 3.42
CA ARG A 239 17.64 -5.62 4.42
C ARG A 239 17.01 -4.39 5.07
N ARG A 240 16.29 -3.56 4.32
CA ARG A 240 15.61 -2.38 4.89
C ARG A 240 14.54 -2.78 5.89
N LEU A 241 13.72 -3.78 5.56
CA LEU A 241 12.69 -4.29 6.47
C LEU A 241 13.30 -4.92 7.73
N SER A 242 14.42 -5.63 7.55
CA SER A 242 15.21 -6.18 8.66
C SER A 242 15.82 -5.10 9.55
N SER A 243 16.23 -3.96 8.97
CA SER A 243 16.87 -2.88 9.71
C SER A 243 15.88 -2.09 10.56
N ILE A 244 14.60 -2.03 10.18
CA ILE A 244 13.55 -1.33 10.95
C ILE A 244 13.46 -1.91 12.37
N ILE A 245 13.62 -3.22 12.50
CA ILE A 245 13.71 -3.95 13.78
C ILE A 245 14.86 -3.43 14.64
N ALA A 246 15.96 -2.99 14.02
CA ALA A 246 17.15 -2.47 14.69
C ALA A 246 17.14 -0.95 14.92
N THR A 247 16.21 -0.21 14.29
CA THR A 247 16.18 1.27 14.32
C THR A 247 15.10 1.89 15.21
N ASP A 248 14.56 1.13 16.18
CA ASP A 248 13.81 1.67 17.34
C ASP A 248 14.63 2.64 18.23
N VAL A 249 15.73 3.23 17.74
CA VAL A 249 16.68 4.02 18.52
C VAL A 249 16.81 5.48 18.05
N LEU A 250 16.19 5.89 16.92
CA LEU A 250 16.41 7.26 16.40
C LEU A 250 15.14 7.85 15.78
N ASN A 251 14.13 8.21 16.59
CA ASN A 251 13.18 9.29 16.29
C ASN A 251 12.39 9.74 17.54
N VAL A 252 12.03 11.04 17.54
CA VAL A 252 11.26 11.82 18.54
C VAL A 252 10.40 10.97 19.50
N GLU A 253 10.66 11.06 20.82
CA GLU A 253 10.07 10.24 21.91
C GLU A 253 8.54 9.99 21.79
N GLN A 254 7.79 10.94 21.23
CA GLN A 254 6.34 10.83 21.08
C GLN A 254 5.89 9.85 19.99
N GLU A 255 6.57 9.80 18.85
CA GLU A 255 6.22 8.86 17.77
C GLU A 255 6.56 7.43 18.16
N GLU A 256 7.69 7.23 18.83
CA GLU A 256 8.10 5.93 19.35
C GLU A 256 7.09 5.39 20.38
N LYS A 257 6.64 6.26 21.30
CA LYS A 257 5.60 5.92 22.28
C LYS A 257 4.29 5.51 21.61
N GLN A 258 3.89 6.21 20.55
CA GLN A 258 2.67 5.87 19.81
C GLN A 258 2.81 4.51 19.10
N ARG A 259 3.92 4.26 18.39
CA ARG A 259 4.17 2.97 17.71
C ARG A 259 4.18 1.81 18.69
N LYS A 260 4.83 1.97 19.85
CA LYS A 260 4.83 0.97 20.92
C LYS A 260 3.44 0.69 21.46
N THR A 261 2.63 1.74 21.66
CA THR A 261 1.23 1.60 22.08
C THR A 261 0.40 0.87 21.01
N ASN A 262 0.57 1.24 19.74
CA ASN A 262 -0.09 0.57 18.61
C ASN A 262 0.27 -0.92 18.56
N ARG A 263 1.55 -1.27 18.68
CA ARG A 263 2.03 -2.65 18.71
C ARG A 263 1.38 -3.45 19.85
N GLN A 264 1.32 -2.88 21.05
CA GLN A 264 0.66 -3.52 22.20
C GLN A 264 -0.84 -3.74 21.98
N ASN A 265 -1.54 -2.78 21.38
CA ASN A 265 -2.96 -2.92 21.07
C ASN A 265 -3.21 -4.01 20.02
N ILE A 266 -2.37 -4.05 18.97
CA ILE A 266 -2.43 -5.06 17.92
C ILE A 266 -2.11 -6.46 18.47
N GLU A 267 -1.09 -6.58 19.32
CA GLU A 267 -0.77 -7.84 20.02
C GLU A 267 -1.96 -8.34 20.86
N LYS A 268 -2.60 -7.45 21.62
CA LYS A 268 -3.79 -7.80 22.41
C LYS A 268 -4.94 -8.26 21.52
N PHE A 269 -5.22 -7.52 20.45
CA PHE A 269 -6.25 -7.85 19.47
C PHE A 269 -6.08 -9.27 18.91
N TYR A 270 -4.88 -9.61 18.44
CA TYR A 270 -4.56 -10.94 17.92
C TYR A 270 -4.65 -12.05 18.97
N LYS A 271 -4.21 -11.78 20.20
CA LYS A 271 -4.32 -12.74 21.32
C LYS A 271 -5.78 -13.02 21.67
N SER A 272 -6.62 -11.99 21.74
CA SER A 272 -8.06 -12.15 21.97
C SER A 272 -8.74 -12.96 20.87
N LEU A 273 -8.33 -12.82 19.61
CA LEU A 273 -8.80 -13.71 18.53
C LEU A 273 -8.40 -15.17 18.77
N CYS A 274 -7.15 -15.45 19.17
CA CYS A 274 -6.69 -16.82 19.47
C CYS A 274 -7.38 -17.44 20.70
N GLU A 275 -7.74 -16.62 21.68
CA GLU A 275 -8.50 -17.05 22.85
C GLU A 275 -9.90 -17.55 22.47
N ASN A 276 -10.48 -17.04 21.38
CA ASN A 276 -11.86 -17.35 20.96
C ASN A 276 -11.94 -18.31 19.76
N PHE A 277 -10.92 -18.36 18.91
CA PHE A 277 -10.96 -19.07 17.62
C PHE A 277 -9.72 -19.94 17.38
N GLU A 278 -9.84 -20.91 16.48
CA GLU A 278 -8.68 -21.55 15.86
C GLU A 278 -8.21 -20.69 14.69
N ILE A 279 -7.06 -20.02 14.88
CA ILE A 279 -6.55 -19.02 13.94
C ILE A 279 -5.51 -19.63 13.01
N GLY A 280 -5.73 -19.46 11.71
CA GLY A 280 -4.73 -19.67 10.67
C GLY A 280 -4.46 -18.34 9.96
N ILE A 281 -3.19 -18.04 9.69
CA ILE A 281 -2.78 -16.76 9.12
C ILE A 281 -2.06 -16.97 7.80
N ILE A 282 -2.44 -16.16 6.81
CA ILE A 282 -1.76 -16.09 5.52
C ILE A 282 -1.36 -14.63 5.30
N THR A 283 -0.10 -14.40 4.98
CA THR A 283 0.43 -13.05 4.82
C THR A 283 1.19 -12.88 3.53
N THR A 284 0.97 -11.75 2.87
CA THR A 284 1.80 -11.27 1.76
C THR A 284 2.94 -10.37 2.25
N ASN A 285 3.04 -10.15 3.56
CA ASN A 285 4.07 -9.32 4.16
C ASN A 285 5.38 -10.07 4.31
N TYR A 286 6.45 -9.36 4.00
CA TYR A 286 7.82 -9.83 4.24
C TYR A 286 8.29 -9.53 5.66
N ASP A 287 7.71 -8.52 6.31
CA ASP A 287 8.10 -8.06 7.65
C ASP A 287 7.85 -9.11 8.75
N PRO A 288 8.58 -9.05 9.88
CA PRO A 288 8.53 -10.08 10.90
C PRO A 288 7.42 -9.87 11.92
N LEU A 289 6.59 -8.81 11.83
CA LEU A 289 5.64 -8.43 12.88
C LEU A 289 4.79 -9.62 13.34
N LEU A 290 4.18 -10.33 12.38
CA LEU A 290 3.35 -11.48 12.70
C LEU A 290 4.17 -12.65 13.29
N ASN A 291 5.40 -12.85 12.84
CA ASN A 291 6.28 -13.88 13.39
C ASN A 291 6.70 -13.56 14.84
N GLU A 292 6.85 -12.28 15.19
CA GLU A 292 7.10 -11.84 16.56
C GLU A 292 5.88 -12.03 17.47
N ILE A 293 4.68 -11.72 16.96
CA ILE A 293 3.41 -11.88 17.71
C ILE A 293 3.06 -13.37 17.86
N PHE A 294 3.32 -14.18 16.84
CA PHE A 294 2.94 -15.59 16.74
C PHE A 294 4.15 -16.52 16.65
N SER A 295 5.13 -16.34 17.52
CA SER A 295 6.39 -17.11 17.52
C SER A 295 6.20 -18.64 17.67
N ASP A 296 5.06 -19.07 18.22
CA ASP A 296 4.71 -20.47 18.39
C ASP A 296 3.98 -21.08 17.18
N PHE A 297 3.48 -20.27 16.26
CA PHE A 297 2.72 -20.74 15.11
C PHE A 297 3.61 -21.55 14.15
N PHE A 298 2.99 -22.50 13.47
CA PHE A 298 3.69 -23.29 12.46
C PHE A 298 3.88 -22.48 11.17
N VAL A 299 5.13 -22.15 10.85
CA VAL A 299 5.48 -21.35 9.65
C VAL A 299 5.79 -22.19 8.40
N GLY A 300 5.71 -23.51 8.49
CA GLY A 300 6.04 -24.41 7.39
C GLY A 300 7.53 -24.79 7.28
N PHE A 301 8.33 -24.43 8.27
CA PHE A 301 9.76 -24.74 8.35
C PHE A 301 10.10 -25.38 9.69
N ASN A 302 11.13 -26.22 9.69
CA ASN A 302 11.64 -26.85 10.90
C ASN A 302 12.27 -25.81 11.82
N LYS A 303 11.86 -25.80 13.09
CA LYS A 303 12.34 -24.87 14.11
C LYS A 303 13.80 -25.09 14.49
N GLU A 304 14.47 -26.15 14.08
CA GLU A 304 15.88 -26.43 14.41
C GLU A 304 16.82 -26.00 13.28
N ASP A 305 16.65 -26.61 12.11
CA ASP A 305 17.55 -26.47 10.95
C ASP A 305 17.01 -25.52 9.85
N GLY A 306 15.77 -25.05 9.97
CA GLY A 306 15.15 -24.16 8.98
C GLY A 306 14.72 -24.84 7.68
N GLU A 307 14.71 -26.17 7.61
CA GLU A 307 14.30 -26.90 6.41
C GLU A 307 12.80 -26.76 6.13
N PHE A 308 12.43 -26.73 4.85
CA PHE A 308 11.05 -26.61 4.42
C PHE A 308 10.24 -27.91 4.59
N LEU A 309 9.15 -27.87 5.36
CA LEU A 309 8.36 -29.03 5.78
C LEU A 309 7.12 -29.25 4.89
N LYS A 310 7.36 -29.54 3.61
CA LYS A 310 6.31 -29.68 2.60
C LYS A 310 5.17 -30.64 2.99
N LYS A 311 5.51 -31.87 3.41
CA LYS A 311 4.51 -32.90 3.74
C LYS A 311 3.66 -32.46 4.93
N GLU A 312 4.28 -31.83 5.93
CA GLU A 312 3.56 -31.36 7.11
C GLU A 312 2.52 -30.31 6.73
N ILE A 313 2.85 -29.35 5.86
CA ILE A 313 1.90 -28.33 5.39
C ILE A 313 0.70 -28.95 4.68
N LEU A 314 0.94 -29.86 3.72
CA LEU A 314 -0.11 -30.45 2.89
C LEU A 314 -1.10 -31.27 3.72
N PHE A 315 -0.61 -32.02 4.71
CA PHE A 315 -1.43 -32.90 5.55
C PHE A 315 -1.82 -32.29 6.90
N ARG A 316 -1.45 -31.02 7.16
CA ARG A 316 -1.77 -30.34 8.42
C ARG A 316 -3.29 -30.19 8.58
N LYS A 317 -3.77 -30.61 9.76
CA LYS A 317 -5.15 -30.36 10.23
C LYS A 317 -5.25 -29.25 11.26
N LYS A 318 -4.14 -28.96 11.97
CA LYS A 318 -4.07 -27.95 13.04
C LYS A 318 -3.98 -26.53 12.45
N TRP A 319 -4.83 -25.61 12.91
CA TRP A 319 -4.96 -24.28 12.32
C TRP A 319 -3.94 -23.23 12.79
N GLU A 320 -3.32 -23.39 13.96
CA GLU A 320 -2.23 -22.50 14.44
C GLU A 320 -1.02 -22.53 13.49
N PHE A 321 -1.07 -21.74 12.42
CA PHE A 321 -0.09 -21.63 11.35
C PHE A 321 0.01 -20.19 10.85
N LEU A 322 1.18 -19.83 10.32
CA LEU A 322 1.46 -18.54 9.69
C LEU A 322 2.22 -18.79 8.38
N TYR A 323 1.56 -18.63 7.23
CA TYR A 323 2.17 -18.87 5.92
C TYR A 323 2.46 -17.56 5.19
N HIS A 324 3.75 -17.34 4.92
CA HIS A 324 4.26 -16.22 4.13
C HIS A 324 4.19 -16.56 2.64
N VAL A 325 3.05 -16.29 1.99
CA VAL A 325 2.80 -16.71 0.60
C VAL A 325 3.66 -15.98 -0.43
N HIS A 326 4.19 -14.80 -0.09
CA HIS A 326 5.15 -14.05 -0.91
C HIS A 326 6.57 -14.05 -0.30
N GLY A 327 6.81 -14.83 0.74
CA GLY A 327 8.10 -14.91 1.44
C GLY A 327 8.21 -13.96 2.63
N SER A 328 9.32 -14.09 3.32
CA SER A 328 9.66 -13.41 4.57
C SER A 328 11.10 -12.92 4.53
N ILE A 329 11.44 -11.90 5.32
CA ILE A 329 12.84 -11.56 5.58
C ILE A 329 13.64 -12.72 6.16
N HIS A 330 12.99 -13.71 6.77
CA HIS A 330 13.65 -14.92 7.25
C HIS A 330 14.00 -15.91 6.14
N ASN A 331 13.49 -15.74 4.92
CA ASN A 331 13.80 -16.66 3.84
C ASN A 331 15.18 -16.36 3.24
N ARG A 332 15.96 -17.42 3.03
CA ARG A 332 17.22 -17.41 2.28
C ARG A 332 17.25 -18.55 1.29
N ILE A 333 17.95 -18.36 0.17
CA ILE A 333 18.19 -19.45 -0.78
C ILE A 333 19.57 -20.02 -0.52
N ILE A 334 19.65 -21.32 -0.26
CA ILE A 334 20.91 -22.07 -0.17
C ILE A 334 20.78 -23.32 -1.04
N ASN A 335 21.68 -23.51 -2.00
CA ASN A 335 21.70 -24.68 -2.89
C ASN A 335 20.33 -24.94 -3.55
N ASP A 336 19.73 -23.90 -4.15
CA ASP A 336 18.40 -23.90 -4.78
C ASP A 336 17.19 -24.19 -3.87
N LYS A 337 17.40 -24.24 -2.56
CA LYS A 337 16.35 -24.45 -1.57
C LYS A 337 16.13 -23.17 -0.77
N ILE A 338 14.87 -22.80 -0.58
CA ILE A 338 14.54 -21.78 0.40
C ILE A 338 14.54 -22.42 1.78
N ILE A 339 15.29 -21.82 2.70
CA ILE A 339 15.34 -22.17 4.11
C ILE A 339 14.81 -21.02 4.96
N TRP A 340 14.52 -21.31 6.22
CA TRP A 340 14.20 -20.32 7.25
C TRP A 340 15.41 -19.99 8.10
N ASP A 341 15.94 -18.78 7.96
CA ASP A 341 17.01 -18.25 8.79
C ASP A 341 16.42 -17.55 10.03
N LYS A 342 16.73 -18.12 11.20
CA LYS A 342 16.34 -17.53 12.49
C LYS A 342 17.05 -16.21 12.74
N SER A 343 18.23 -16.01 12.16
CA SER A 343 18.91 -14.72 12.22
C SER A 343 18.26 -13.77 11.21
N ILE A 344 17.77 -12.63 11.70
CA ILE A 344 17.30 -11.54 10.84
C ILE A 344 18.49 -11.11 9.95
N PRO A 345 18.31 -10.95 8.63
CA PRO A 345 19.40 -10.61 7.71
C PRO A 345 19.79 -9.12 7.81
N ASN A 346 20.33 -8.72 8.97
CA ASN A 346 21.01 -7.43 9.15
C ASN A 346 22.54 -7.56 9.01
N ASP A 347 23.05 -8.79 9.04
CA ASP A 347 24.46 -9.05 8.76
C ASP A 347 24.72 -8.99 7.25
N LEU A 348 25.27 -7.86 6.79
CA LEU A 348 25.62 -7.63 5.39
C LEU A 348 26.65 -8.64 4.86
N SER A 349 27.40 -9.30 5.74
CA SER A 349 28.37 -10.34 5.34
C SER A 349 27.70 -11.64 4.90
N LYS A 350 26.43 -11.86 5.28
CA LYS A 350 25.66 -13.04 4.88
C LYS A 350 24.90 -12.77 3.59
N PRO A 351 25.16 -13.53 2.51
CA PRO A 351 24.36 -13.42 1.30
C PRO A 351 22.94 -13.96 1.54
N ILE A 352 21.93 -13.25 1.00
CA ILE A 352 20.53 -13.70 1.05
C ILE A 352 20.35 -14.96 0.18
N ASN A 353 21.09 -15.02 -0.93
CA ASN A 353 21.06 -16.10 -1.91
C ASN A 353 22.47 -16.68 -2.10
N GLU A 354 22.63 -17.98 -1.90
CA GLU A 354 23.90 -18.72 -1.97
C GLU A 354 23.75 -19.96 -2.86
N ASN A 355 24.69 -20.16 -3.79
CA ASN A 355 24.74 -21.30 -4.72
C ASN A 355 23.40 -21.55 -5.45
N VAL A 356 22.80 -20.48 -5.98
CA VAL A 356 21.56 -20.57 -6.76
C VAL A 356 21.90 -21.02 -8.18
N SER A 357 21.39 -22.18 -8.59
CA SER A 357 21.50 -22.69 -9.95
C SER A 357 20.30 -22.26 -10.81
N TYR A 358 20.62 -21.89 -12.04
CA TYR A 358 19.67 -21.31 -12.99
C TYR A 358 18.92 -22.36 -13.84
N LEU A 359 19.17 -23.65 -13.59
CA LEU A 359 18.66 -24.76 -14.41
C LEU A 359 17.14 -24.98 -14.26
N LYS A 360 16.50 -24.41 -13.24
CA LYS A 360 15.06 -24.56 -12.94
C LYS A 360 14.25 -23.27 -13.12
N GLU A 361 14.75 -22.34 -13.91
CA GLU A 361 14.14 -21.02 -14.11
C GLU A 361 13.18 -20.95 -15.30
N LYS A 362 13.32 -21.84 -16.28
CA LYS A 362 12.45 -21.86 -17.48
C LYS A 362 11.02 -22.30 -17.12
N ARG A 363 10.02 -21.64 -17.69
CA ARG A 363 8.59 -21.94 -17.62
C ARG A 363 8.07 -22.41 -18.98
N ASP A 364 6.85 -22.95 -18.99
CA ASP A 364 6.26 -23.59 -20.18
C ASP A 364 6.16 -22.64 -21.39
N ALA A 365 6.00 -21.33 -21.17
CA ALA A 365 6.00 -20.30 -22.22
C ALA A 365 7.40 -19.83 -22.65
N GLY A 366 8.46 -20.57 -22.27
CA GLY A 366 9.84 -20.17 -22.48
C GLY A 366 10.38 -19.21 -21.42
N GLU A 367 9.52 -18.46 -20.73
CA GLU A 367 9.93 -17.43 -19.75
C GLU A 367 10.90 -17.94 -18.68
N TYR A 368 11.95 -17.16 -18.39
CA TYR A 368 12.81 -17.39 -17.24
C TYR A 368 12.35 -16.58 -16.03
N VAL A 369 12.16 -17.26 -14.91
CA VAL A 369 11.84 -16.65 -13.62
C VAL A 369 13.06 -16.69 -12.74
N ILE A 370 13.50 -15.51 -12.28
CA ILE A 370 14.61 -15.37 -11.34
C ILE A 370 14.11 -15.80 -9.94
N ARG A 371 14.69 -16.86 -9.38
CA ARG A 371 14.34 -17.32 -8.02
C ARG A 371 14.81 -16.30 -6.98
N GLN A 372 13.95 -15.97 -6.01
CA GLN A 372 14.23 -15.06 -4.90
C GLN A 372 13.62 -15.57 -3.60
N SER A 373 14.17 -15.11 -2.47
CA SER A 373 13.63 -15.42 -1.14
C SER A 373 12.31 -14.70 -0.83
N ILE A 374 12.04 -13.61 -1.56
CA ILE A 374 10.78 -12.86 -1.53
C ILE A 374 10.24 -12.66 -2.95
N VAL A 375 8.92 -12.60 -3.09
CA VAL A 375 8.21 -12.47 -4.37
C VAL A 375 7.86 -11.01 -4.60
N ILE A 376 8.65 -10.30 -5.41
CA ILE A 376 8.45 -8.88 -5.71
C ILE A 376 8.05 -8.63 -7.18
N GLY A 377 7.34 -7.53 -7.42
CA GLY A 377 6.88 -7.15 -8.76
C GLY A 377 5.56 -7.80 -9.15
N TYR A 378 5.03 -7.46 -10.33
CA TYR A 378 3.65 -7.83 -10.71
C TYR A 378 3.48 -9.26 -11.25
N ASP A 379 4.55 -9.95 -11.69
CA ASP A 379 4.48 -11.33 -12.23
C ASP A 379 4.51 -12.41 -11.12
N LYS A 380 3.69 -12.26 -10.09
CA LYS A 380 3.77 -13.10 -8.89
C LYS A 380 3.38 -14.55 -9.17
N GLN A 381 2.46 -14.79 -10.10
CA GLN A 381 1.99 -16.12 -10.49
C GLN A 381 3.12 -17.02 -10.99
N GLN A 382 4.01 -16.50 -11.86
CA GLN A 382 5.16 -17.27 -12.35
C GLN A 382 6.25 -17.46 -11.29
N GLN A 383 6.36 -16.50 -10.37
CA GLN A 383 7.31 -16.50 -9.26
C GLN A 383 6.94 -17.48 -8.15
N ILE A 384 5.66 -17.79 -7.91
CA ILE A 384 5.28 -18.70 -6.82
C ILE A 384 5.42 -20.20 -7.18
N MET A 385 5.84 -20.56 -8.39
CA MET A 385 5.84 -21.95 -8.89
C MET A 385 6.95 -22.87 -8.32
N TYR A 386 7.61 -22.47 -7.23
CA TYR A 386 8.59 -23.31 -6.52
C TYR A 386 8.32 -23.32 -5.01
N ASP A 387 8.93 -24.29 -4.32
CA ASP A 387 8.80 -24.40 -2.87
C ASP A 387 9.56 -23.23 -2.19
N PRO A 388 8.97 -22.58 -1.17
CA PRO A 388 7.79 -23.00 -0.42
C PRO A 388 6.46 -22.48 -0.99
N PHE A 389 6.50 -21.44 -1.83
CA PHE A 389 5.34 -20.65 -2.24
C PHE A 389 4.24 -21.49 -2.89
N LYS A 390 4.61 -22.39 -3.82
CA LYS A 390 3.62 -23.27 -4.48
C LYS A 390 2.89 -24.16 -3.49
N THR A 391 3.58 -24.59 -2.43
CA THR A 391 3.00 -25.49 -1.43
C THR A 391 2.03 -24.73 -0.55
N PHE A 392 2.38 -23.51 -0.10
CA PHE A 392 1.44 -22.64 0.61
C PHE A 392 0.21 -22.34 -0.23
N PHE A 393 0.40 -21.98 -1.51
CA PHE A 393 -0.70 -21.71 -2.42
C PHE A 393 -1.58 -22.94 -2.68
N SER A 394 -0.98 -24.13 -2.83
CA SER A 394 -1.74 -25.37 -3.00
C SER A 394 -2.59 -25.72 -1.78
N LYS A 395 -2.15 -25.34 -0.57
CA LYS A 395 -2.89 -25.58 0.68
C LYS A 395 -3.97 -24.53 0.92
N LEU A 396 -3.81 -23.31 0.37
CA LEU A 396 -4.72 -22.17 0.55
C LEU A 396 -6.18 -22.54 0.23
N VAL A 397 -6.44 -23.24 -0.89
CA VAL A 397 -7.83 -23.63 -1.26
C VAL A 397 -8.50 -24.49 -0.18
N SER A 398 -7.77 -25.46 0.38
CA SER A 398 -8.27 -26.29 1.49
C SER A 398 -8.50 -25.47 2.76
N ILE A 399 -7.60 -24.52 3.07
CA ILE A 399 -7.77 -23.62 4.21
C ILE A 399 -9.01 -22.75 4.06
N VAL A 400 -9.21 -22.13 2.90
CA VAL A 400 -10.35 -21.24 2.61
C VAL A 400 -11.66 -22.02 2.69
N SER A 401 -11.69 -23.25 2.17
CA SER A 401 -12.85 -24.14 2.27
C SER A 401 -13.16 -24.53 3.71
N GLU A 402 -12.14 -24.83 4.52
CA GLU A 402 -12.29 -25.19 5.94
C GLU A 402 -12.61 -24.00 6.86
N ALA A 403 -12.34 -22.77 6.44
CA ALA A 403 -12.58 -21.58 7.26
C ALA A 403 -14.08 -21.37 7.46
N GLU A 404 -14.50 -21.02 8.67
CA GLU A 404 -15.88 -20.65 9.01
C GLU A 404 -16.10 -19.14 8.96
N GLY A 405 -15.01 -18.37 8.89
CA GLY A 405 -15.01 -16.93 8.67
C GLY A 405 -13.61 -16.44 8.27
N VAL A 406 -13.54 -15.24 7.72
CA VAL A 406 -12.27 -14.64 7.29
C VAL A 406 -12.16 -13.18 7.70
N ILE A 407 -10.95 -12.77 8.09
CA ILE A 407 -10.58 -11.38 8.39
C ILE A 407 -9.47 -10.95 7.44
N PHE A 408 -9.71 -9.92 6.63
CA PHE A 408 -8.70 -9.28 5.80
C PHE A 408 -8.16 -8.04 6.52
N ILE A 409 -6.84 -7.91 6.61
CA ILE A 409 -6.19 -6.80 7.31
C ILE A 409 -5.17 -6.14 6.37
N GLY A 410 -5.37 -4.86 6.05
CA GLY A 410 -4.47 -4.07 5.20
C GLY A 410 -4.24 -4.68 3.81
N CYS A 411 -5.25 -5.39 3.29
CA CYS A 411 -5.19 -6.05 2.00
C CYS A 411 -5.64 -5.10 0.89
N GLY A 412 -4.75 -4.80 -0.05
CA GLY A 412 -5.10 -3.98 -1.23
C GLY A 412 -5.82 -4.76 -2.35
N PHE A 413 -5.99 -6.08 -2.19
CA PHE A 413 -6.63 -6.99 -3.17
C PHE A 413 -6.06 -6.87 -4.60
N ASN A 414 -4.79 -6.52 -4.75
CA ASN A 414 -4.12 -6.46 -6.06
C ASN A 414 -3.58 -7.84 -6.50
N ASP A 415 -3.49 -8.80 -5.58
CA ASP A 415 -2.96 -10.12 -5.81
C ASP A 415 -4.06 -11.07 -6.32
N ILE A 416 -4.32 -11.02 -7.62
CA ILE A 416 -5.41 -11.77 -8.28
C ILE A 416 -5.33 -13.27 -7.96
N HIS A 417 -4.13 -13.85 -7.91
CA HIS A 417 -3.95 -15.26 -7.57
C HIS A 417 -4.45 -15.60 -6.17
N LEU A 418 -4.31 -14.69 -5.20
CA LEU A 418 -4.83 -14.89 -3.85
C LEU A 418 -6.35 -14.69 -3.86
N ASN A 419 -6.83 -13.59 -4.45
CA ASN A 419 -8.26 -13.26 -4.52
C ASN A 419 -9.10 -14.38 -5.15
N ALA A 420 -8.60 -15.02 -6.22
CA ALA A 420 -9.28 -16.10 -6.92
C ALA A 420 -9.62 -17.29 -6.02
N THR A 421 -8.87 -17.50 -4.93
CA THR A 421 -9.17 -18.59 -3.98
C THR A 421 -10.39 -18.34 -3.10
N PHE A 422 -10.90 -17.10 -3.08
CA PHE A 422 -12.04 -16.67 -2.27
C PHE A 422 -13.34 -16.46 -3.07
N GLU A 423 -13.32 -16.63 -4.40
CA GLU A 423 -14.48 -16.35 -5.27
C GLU A 423 -15.77 -17.06 -4.80
N ASP A 424 -15.65 -18.32 -4.37
CA ASP A 424 -16.76 -19.14 -3.90
C ASP A 424 -16.89 -19.18 -2.37
N PHE A 425 -16.12 -18.37 -1.64
CA PHE A 425 -16.04 -18.46 -0.17
C PHE A 425 -17.41 -18.32 0.52
N ARG A 426 -18.31 -17.51 -0.05
CA ARG A 426 -19.61 -17.21 0.56
C ARG A 426 -20.75 -18.09 0.08
N ASP A 427 -20.60 -18.80 -1.04
CA ASP A 427 -21.70 -19.35 -1.87
C ASP A 427 -22.97 -19.76 -1.10
N LYS A 428 -23.17 -21.04 -0.76
CA LYS A 428 -24.37 -21.48 -0.01
C LYS A 428 -24.24 -21.34 1.51
N GLU A 429 -23.04 -21.08 2.01
CA GLU A 429 -22.69 -21.22 3.43
C GLU A 429 -22.74 -19.91 4.24
N LYS A 430 -23.04 -18.76 3.60
CA LYS A 430 -23.23 -17.46 4.27
C LYS A 430 -22.08 -17.08 5.22
N LYS A 431 -20.84 -17.43 4.85
CA LYS A 431 -19.66 -17.27 5.71
C LYS A 431 -19.38 -15.79 6.00
N LYS A 432 -18.99 -15.52 7.24
CA LYS A 432 -18.71 -14.17 7.73
C LYS A 432 -17.36 -13.66 7.22
N VAL A 433 -17.33 -12.39 6.80
CA VAL A 433 -16.13 -11.70 6.33
C VAL A 433 -15.95 -10.39 7.07
N ILE A 434 -14.73 -10.09 7.49
CA ILE A 434 -14.36 -8.79 8.04
C ILE A 434 -13.25 -8.22 7.19
N VAL A 435 -13.33 -6.93 6.86
CA VAL A 435 -12.27 -6.20 6.17
C VAL A 435 -11.82 -5.06 7.06
N ILE A 436 -10.53 -5.00 7.36
CA ILE A 436 -9.88 -3.94 8.14
C ILE A 436 -8.87 -3.29 7.23
N ASP A 437 -9.09 -2.03 6.86
CA ASP A 437 -8.23 -1.31 5.93
C ASP A 437 -8.24 0.20 6.21
N TRP A 438 -7.31 0.93 5.59
CA TRP A 438 -7.23 2.39 5.70
C TRP A 438 -7.87 3.07 4.49
N PHE A 439 -8.93 3.84 4.76
CA PHE A 439 -9.62 4.66 3.78
C PHE A 439 -9.22 6.13 3.94
N GLU A 440 -9.31 6.88 2.84
CA GLU A 440 -9.13 8.32 2.89
C GLU A 440 -10.15 8.92 3.87
N ASN A 441 -9.67 9.77 4.77
CA ASN A 441 -10.48 10.33 5.84
C ASN A 441 -10.11 11.80 6.10
N TRP A 442 -11.09 12.56 6.57
CA TRP A 442 -10.97 13.97 6.92
C TRP A 442 -11.79 14.27 8.17
N LYS A 443 -11.51 15.42 8.81
CA LYS A 443 -12.36 15.90 9.91
C LYS A 443 -13.36 16.91 9.38
N ASP A 444 -14.61 16.80 9.79
CA ASP A 444 -15.61 17.84 9.53
C ASP A 444 -15.46 19.05 10.48
N GLU A 445 -16.36 20.02 10.33
CA GLU A 445 -16.40 21.24 11.14
C GLU A 445 -16.61 21.00 12.63
N ASN A 446 -17.13 19.83 13.02
CA ASN A 446 -17.34 19.42 14.41
C ASN A 446 -16.18 18.57 14.95
N GLY A 447 -15.16 18.30 14.13
CA GLY A 447 -14.01 17.48 14.48
C GLY A 447 -14.25 15.98 14.38
N THR A 448 -15.41 15.56 13.86
CA THR A 448 -15.75 14.15 13.63
C THR A 448 -14.99 13.64 12.41
N ILE A 449 -14.43 12.44 12.51
CA ILE A 449 -13.70 11.82 11.39
C ILE A 449 -14.72 11.25 10.41
N GLN A 450 -14.70 11.80 9.20
CA GLN A 450 -15.43 11.31 8.04
C GLN A 450 -14.50 10.45 7.19
N THR A 451 -15.02 9.36 6.65
CA THR A 451 -14.28 8.49 5.72
C THR A 451 -14.90 8.55 4.35
N ASP A 452 -14.10 8.38 3.30
CA ASP A 452 -14.64 8.28 1.97
C ASP A 452 -15.51 7.02 1.84
N LYS A 453 -16.57 7.15 1.05
CA LYS A 453 -17.50 6.05 0.84
C LYS A 453 -16.86 5.03 -0.09
N LEU A 454 -17.15 3.75 0.12
CA LEU A 454 -16.62 2.69 -0.75
C LEU A 454 -17.09 2.88 -2.20
N GLU A 455 -18.29 3.42 -2.43
CA GLU A 455 -18.82 3.74 -3.76
C GLU A 455 -18.01 4.80 -4.51
N HIS A 456 -17.32 5.69 -3.80
CA HIS A 456 -16.45 6.70 -4.40
C HIS A 456 -15.06 6.12 -4.75
N ASP A 457 -14.62 5.06 -4.08
CA ASP A 457 -13.45 4.25 -4.45
C ASP A 457 -13.87 3.07 -5.35
N LEU A 458 -14.34 3.39 -6.57
CA LEU A 458 -14.84 2.40 -7.54
C LEU A 458 -13.82 1.29 -7.83
N GLU A 459 -12.52 1.58 -7.74
CA GLU A 459 -11.47 0.60 -7.96
C GLU A 459 -11.37 -0.40 -6.81
N ARG A 460 -11.35 0.07 -5.55
CA ARG A 460 -11.37 -0.80 -4.37
C ARG A 460 -12.69 -1.56 -4.25
N TYR A 461 -13.82 -0.91 -4.55
CA TYR A 461 -15.12 -1.56 -4.64
C TYR A 461 -15.11 -2.75 -5.62
N LYS A 462 -14.60 -2.55 -6.85
CA LYS A 462 -14.47 -3.62 -7.84
C LYS A 462 -13.61 -4.77 -7.34
N LYS A 463 -12.49 -4.47 -6.65
CA LYS A 463 -11.59 -5.49 -6.11
C LYS A 463 -12.25 -6.32 -5.00
N PHE A 464 -12.96 -5.67 -4.08
CA PHE A 464 -13.74 -6.37 -3.05
C PHE A 464 -14.86 -7.19 -3.68
N HIS A 465 -15.58 -6.62 -4.64
CA HIS A 465 -16.65 -7.30 -5.36
C HIS A 465 -16.13 -8.54 -6.08
N SER A 466 -15.02 -8.45 -6.81
CA SER A 466 -14.42 -9.60 -7.49
C SER A 466 -13.93 -10.68 -6.53
N CYS A 467 -13.47 -10.30 -5.33
CA CYS A 467 -12.95 -11.27 -4.37
C CYS A 467 -14.04 -12.02 -3.60
N PHE A 468 -15.24 -11.44 -3.43
CA PHE A 468 -16.28 -11.98 -2.54
C PHE A 468 -17.69 -12.04 -3.12
N GLY A 469 -17.90 -11.66 -4.40
CA GLY A 469 -19.20 -11.73 -5.06
C GLY A 469 -20.27 -10.77 -4.48
N LEU A 470 -19.87 -9.58 -4.00
CA LEU A 470 -20.76 -8.62 -3.32
C LEU A 470 -21.83 -8.02 -4.26
N LYS A 471 -22.92 -8.74 -4.55
CA LYS A 471 -23.92 -8.34 -5.57
C LYS A 471 -24.71 -7.05 -5.29
N TYR A 472 -24.82 -6.58 -4.06
CA TYR A 472 -25.59 -5.37 -3.72
C TYR A 472 -25.02 -4.70 -2.47
N MET A 473 -24.50 -3.48 -2.60
CA MET A 473 -24.28 -2.55 -1.48
C MET A 473 -25.08 -1.29 -1.76
N SER A 474 -26.01 -0.91 -0.88
CA SER A 474 -26.85 0.28 -1.04
C SER A 474 -26.12 1.56 -0.68
N THR A 475 -26.57 2.63 -1.32
CA THR A 475 -26.06 4.00 -1.23
C THR A 475 -26.73 4.76 -0.08
N LYS A 476 -26.12 4.84 1.11
CA LYS A 476 -26.25 6.00 2.02
C LYS A 476 -25.25 5.99 3.18
N SER A 477 -24.92 7.22 3.59
CA SER A 477 -23.81 7.64 4.43
C SER A 477 -24.14 7.55 5.93
N GLN A 478 -23.22 7.06 6.75
CA GLN A 478 -23.17 7.42 8.17
C GLN A 478 -21.79 7.99 8.52
N GLU A 479 -21.83 9.09 9.27
CA GLU A 479 -20.69 9.84 9.76
C GLU A 479 -20.07 9.13 10.96
N GLY A 480 -18.77 8.84 10.91
CA GLY A 480 -17.94 8.47 12.07
C GLY A 480 -18.21 7.09 12.69
N GLU A 481 -17.12 6.31 12.78
CA GLU A 481 -17.00 4.99 13.44
C GLU A 481 -17.74 3.82 12.75
N VAL A 482 -16.94 2.99 12.05
CA VAL A 482 -17.33 1.72 11.40
C VAL A 482 -18.38 1.88 10.28
N GLU A 483 -17.99 1.63 9.03
CA GLU A 483 -19.02 1.43 7.99
C GLU A 483 -19.51 -0.01 8.09
N TYR A 484 -20.55 -0.18 8.91
CA TYR A 484 -21.31 -1.40 8.92
C TYR A 484 -22.01 -1.57 7.58
N HIS A 485 -21.74 -2.67 6.87
CA HIS A 485 -22.75 -3.24 5.99
C HIS A 485 -23.65 -4.16 6.83
N THR A 486 -24.36 -3.59 7.81
CA THR A 486 -25.41 -4.29 8.57
C THR A 486 -26.72 -3.51 8.52
N LYS A 487 -27.72 -4.14 7.89
CA LYS A 487 -29.15 -4.15 8.20
C LYS A 487 -29.78 -2.95 8.97
N ASN A 488 -29.73 -1.72 8.44
CA ASN A 488 -30.60 -0.66 8.96
C ASN A 488 -31.36 0.17 7.90
N GLU A 489 -31.39 -0.28 6.63
CA GLU A 489 -32.04 0.49 5.55
C GLU A 489 -33.17 -0.24 4.81
N ASN A 490 -33.41 -1.53 5.06
CA ASN A 490 -34.54 -2.25 4.47
C ASN A 490 -34.90 -3.52 5.28
N PRO A 491 -36.11 -3.64 5.85
CA PRO A 491 -36.51 -4.82 6.65
C PRO A 491 -36.48 -6.14 5.87
N ASP A 492 -36.57 -6.08 4.54
CA ASP A 492 -36.83 -7.23 3.68
C ASP A 492 -35.58 -7.83 3.00
N ASN A 493 -34.39 -7.25 3.18
CA ASN A 493 -33.19 -7.74 2.48
C ASN A 493 -31.91 -7.60 3.31
N ILE A 494 -31.45 -8.70 3.89
CA ILE A 494 -30.42 -8.71 4.92
C ILE A 494 -29.14 -9.38 4.43
N ASN A 495 -28.02 -8.67 4.44
CA ASN A 495 -26.70 -9.27 4.33
C ASN A 495 -26.02 -9.25 5.72
N TYR A 496 -26.07 -10.38 6.43
CA TYR A 496 -25.49 -10.57 7.78
C TYR A 496 -24.00 -10.95 7.75
N GLU A 497 -23.32 -10.81 6.62
CA GLU A 497 -22.11 -11.60 6.34
C GLU A 497 -20.85 -10.74 6.19
N THR A 498 -20.92 -9.40 6.31
CA THR A 498 -19.72 -8.52 6.18
C THR A 498 -19.65 -7.36 7.17
N ILE A 499 -18.46 -7.10 7.73
CA ILE A 499 -18.12 -5.85 8.42
C ILE A 499 -16.88 -5.21 7.77
N ILE A 500 -16.87 -3.88 7.62
CA ILE A 500 -15.71 -3.13 7.09
C ILE A 500 -15.27 -2.05 8.09
N TYR A 501 -14.07 -2.20 8.65
CA TYR A 501 -13.38 -1.18 9.44
C TYR A 501 -12.46 -0.36 8.55
N LYS A 502 -12.71 0.96 8.48
CA LYS A 502 -12.12 1.87 7.50
C LYS A 502 -10.95 2.73 8.01
N LEU A 503 -10.68 2.68 9.32
CA LEU A 503 -9.72 3.55 10.00
C LEU A 503 -8.41 2.82 10.35
N GLY A 504 -8.10 1.72 9.66
CA GLY A 504 -6.93 0.89 9.95
C GLY A 504 -7.11 -0.09 11.09
N LEU A 505 -6.04 -0.85 11.35
CA LEU A 505 -6.01 -1.94 12.31
C LEU A 505 -6.02 -1.42 13.75
N VAL A 506 -5.30 -0.34 14.06
CA VAL A 506 -5.26 0.20 15.42
C VAL A 506 -6.64 0.66 15.87
N ALA A 507 -7.40 1.33 15.00
CA ALA A 507 -8.77 1.71 15.31
C ALA A 507 -9.66 0.47 15.52
N ALA A 508 -9.57 -0.54 14.65
CA ALA A 508 -10.33 -1.78 14.75
C ALA A 508 -10.04 -2.57 16.04
N THR A 509 -8.86 -2.44 16.66
CA THR A 509 -8.56 -3.11 17.93
C THR A 509 -9.52 -2.75 19.07
N LYS A 510 -10.17 -1.59 18.99
CA LYS A 510 -11.16 -1.14 19.99
C LYS A 510 -12.50 -1.87 19.88
N HIS A 511 -12.74 -2.57 18.77
CA HIS A 511 -13.99 -3.25 18.44
C HIS A 511 -13.84 -4.79 18.48
N ILE A 512 -12.85 -5.31 19.23
CA ILE A 512 -12.56 -6.74 19.29
C ILE A 512 -13.76 -7.57 19.77
N ASP A 513 -14.52 -7.09 20.76
CA ASP A 513 -15.66 -7.82 21.30
C ASP A 513 -16.77 -7.99 20.26
N GLU A 514 -17.03 -6.94 19.49
CA GLU A 514 -17.97 -6.94 18.37
C GLU A 514 -17.53 -7.87 17.24
N ILE A 515 -16.24 -7.86 16.90
CA ILE A 515 -15.65 -8.78 15.91
C ILE A 515 -15.85 -10.24 16.35
N ILE A 516 -15.61 -10.53 17.63
CA ILE A 516 -15.80 -11.87 18.20
C ILE A 516 -17.28 -12.27 18.18
N GLU A 517 -18.18 -11.37 18.55
CA GLU A 517 -19.62 -11.60 18.53
C GLU A 517 -20.10 -11.92 17.11
N PHE A 518 -19.73 -11.08 16.14
CA PHE A 518 -20.10 -11.23 14.74
C PHE A 518 -19.63 -12.55 14.14
N LEU A 519 -18.38 -12.96 14.39
CA LEU A 519 -17.84 -14.23 13.90
C LEU A 519 -18.46 -15.44 14.59
N ASN A 520 -18.96 -15.29 15.82
CA ASN A 520 -19.66 -16.36 16.54
C ASN A 520 -21.14 -16.49 16.16
N ASP A 521 -21.75 -15.43 15.63
CA ASP A 521 -23.15 -15.45 15.21
C ASP A 521 -23.43 -16.60 14.22
N LYS A 522 -24.59 -17.23 14.40
CA LYS A 522 -25.08 -18.36 13.61
C LYS A 522 -26.14 -17.95 12.59
N ASN A 523 -26.58 -16.69 12.62
CA ASN A 523 -27.66 -16.16 11.78
C ASN A 523 -27.26 -15.96 10.32
#